data_AF-A0A0D2ET93-F1
#
_entry.id   AF-A0A0D2ET93-F1
#
_cell.length_a   1.000
_cell.length_b   1.000
_cell.length_c   1.000
_cell.angle_alpha   90.00
_cell.angle_beta   90.00
_cell.angle_gamma   90.00
#
_symmetry.space_group_name_H-M   'P 1'
#
loop_
_entity.id
_entity.type
_entity.pdbx_description
1 polymer ?
#
loop_
_entity_poly.entity_id
_entity_poly.type
_entity_poly.pdbx_seq_one_letter_code
_entity_poly.pdbx_strand_id
1 'polypeptide(L)'
;MLMPALPFDLRSIDSQILFSNWEMAPTLRMSGQSTPQKAQHLVVLVHGLWGNPGHLNYIANALRDRYSGEEIIVLACRRNLGSLTYDGVNVGGERVAKEIEDAVDELERDGHKITRFSVVGYSLGGLVARYAIGLLYHKGYFEKMTPVNFTTFVSPHLGVRTPLTGYQNHLWNVLGARMLSTSGRQLFMIDKFRNTGRPLLSVLADPDSVFIHALARFQHRTLYTNIVNDRSAVYYTTGISRHDPFVDLTKVKLHYVKGYDPVILDPDHPCDLIPQHEVPSFYQRFRMHSHHYLRRAPILLALAVLLPVILVAFVVNSCIQTLRSQRRIMLHEADHHGEGFGLYRIPWMVQDMRVGLEDAFENVNAAQEQEYLPEGSEEIADAIVEDPVSSTMAFAKTSSESLLSEKPDNDEPVPSERLSNFPTLALNTAQFAMIKALDDVGFKKYPVYIHKSTHSHAAIIVRIPKPAFEEGKLVVKHWLENEFHI
;
A
#
# COMPACT_ATOMS: atom_id res chain seq x y z
N MET A 1 22.53 2.67 -52.74
CA MET A 1 21.71 1.52 -52.29
C MET A 1 22.15 1.18 -50.88
N LEU A 2 21.55 1.81 -49.87
CA LEU A 2 21.86 1.64 -48.44
C LEU A 2 20.51 1.76 -47.71
N MET A 3 20.09 0.68 -47.05
CA MET A 3 18.84 0.64 -46.30
C MET A 3 18.94 1.46 -45.00
N PRO A 4 17.88 2.19 -44.60
CA PRO A 4 17.84 2.86 -43.31
C PRO A 4 17.57 1.83 -42.19
N ALA A 5 18.35 1.93 -41.11
CA ALA A 5 18.24 1.08 -39.93
C ALA A 5 16.87 1.27 -39.23
N LEU A 6 16.28 0.16 -38.79
CA LEU A 6 15.05 0.12 -38.01
C LEU A 6 15.24 0.84 -36.65
N PRO A 7 14.21 1.54 -36.13
CA PRO A 7 14.29 2.27 -34.86
C PRO A 7 14.21 1.38 -33.61
N PHE A 8 14.23 0.06 -33.78
CA PHE A 8 14.20 -0.91 -32.69
C PHE A 8 15.50 -1.72 -32.71
N ASP A 9 16.46 -1.30 -31.89
CA ASP A 9 17.60 -2.14 -31.56
C ASP A 9 17.16 -3.24 -30.60
N LEU A 10 16.79 -4.38 -31.18
CA LEU A 10 16.41 -5.61 -30.47
C LEU A 10 17.58 -6.24 -29.69
N ARG A 11 18.78 -5.64 -29.71
CA ARG A 11 19.91 -6.03 -28.84
C ARG A 11 19.82 -5.46 -27.43
N SER A 12 18.85 -4.59 -27.15
CA SER A 12 18.57 -4.05 -25.81
C SER A 12 17.61 -4.90 -24.98
N ILE A 13 17.07 -5.99 -25.56
CA ILE A 13 16.37 -7.02 -24.79
C ILE A 13 17.47 -7.90 -24.18
N ASP A 14 17.81 -7.57 -22.95
CA ASP A 14 18.73 -8.36 -22.16
C ASP A 14 18.17 -9.78 -21.99
N SER A 15 18.70 -10.73 -22.75
CA SER A 15 18.33 -12.15 -22.70
C SER A 15 18.64 -12.77 -21.33
N GLN A 16 19.30 -12.05 -20.42
CA GLN A 16 19.48 -12.47 -19.03
C GLN A 16 18.20 -12.32 -18.19
N ILE A 17 17.18 -11.58 -18.65
CA ILE A 17 15.87 -11.49 -17.96
C ILE A 17 15.06 -12.80 -18.12
N LEU A 18 15.30 -13.56 -19.19
CA LEU A 18 14.65 -14.86 -19.43
C LEU A 18 15.33 -16.03 -18.72
N PHE A 19 16.57 -15.84 -18.26
CA PHE A 19 17.38 -16.89 -17.62
C PHE A 19 18.01 -16.45 -16.29
N SER A 20 17.47 -15.41 -15.64
CA SER A 20 17.88 -15.07 -14.28
C SER A 20 17.43 -16.21 -13.36
N ASN A 21 18.35 -17.14 -13.11
CA ASN A 21 18.34 -17.98 -11.93
C ASN A 21 18.17 -17.03 -10.75
N TRP A 22 16.95 -17.00 -10.23
CA TRP A 22 16.60 -16.36 -8.97
C TRP A 22 17.39 -17.10 -7.89
N GLU A 23 18.63 -16.71 -7.66
CA GLU A 23 19.35 -17.13 -6.47
C GLU A 23 18.56 -16.59 -5.28
N MET A 24 17.78 -17.49 -4.69
CA MET A 24 17.11 -17.25 -3.42
C MET A 24 18.13 -16.84 -2.39
N ALA A 25 17.85 -15.76 -1.67
CA ALA A 25 18.42 -15.62 -0.33
C ALA A 25 18.07 -16.91 0.46
N PRO A 26 19.06 -17.63 1.00
CA PRO A 26 18.80 -18.84 1.77
C PRO A 26 17.85 -18.50 2.93
N THR A 27 16.73 -19.23 3.01
CA THR A 27 15.63 -18.88 3.91
C THR A 27 15.93 -19.11 5.38
N LEU A 28 16.95 -19.91 5.70
CA LEU A 28 17.60 -20.01 7.01
C LEU A 28 18.99 -20.56 6.74
N ARG A 29 20.07 -19.83 7.07
CA ARG A 29 21.40 -20.45 7.12
C ARG A 29 21.50 -21.15 8.48
N MET A 30 21.17 -22.43 8.51
CA MET A 30 21.45 -23.29 9.66
C MET A 30 22.96 -23.49 9.75
N SER A 31 23.63 -22.75 10.63
CA SER A 31 25.00 -23.10 11.02
C SER A 31 24.93 -24.29 11.97
N GLY A 32 25.29 -25.47 11.50
CA GLY A 32 25.50 -26.63 12.36
C GLY A 32 26.65 -26.35 13.32
N GLN A 33 26.32 -26.00 14.57
CA GLN A 33 27.03 -26.32 15.81
C GLN A 33 26.30 -25.65 16.98
N SER A 34 25.76 -26.50 17.86
CA SER A 34 24.96 -26.15 19.02
C SER A 34 25.80 -25.46 20.08
N THR A 35 25.43 -24.21 20.36
CA THR A 35 25.65 -23.52 21.64
C THR A 35 24.35 -22.77 21.97
N PRO A 36 23.78 -22.97 23.18
CA PRO A 36 22.44 -22.48 23.51
C PRO A 36 22.49 -21.00 23.94
N GLN A 37 22.43 -20.07 22.97
CA GLN A 37 22.12 -18.66 23.23
C GLN A 37 21.77 -17.87 21.95
N LYS A 38 20.98 -18.42 21.02
CA LYS A 38 20.91 -17.89 19.63
C LYS A 38 19.50 -17.39 19.26
N ALA A 39 19.44 -16.13 18.78
CA ALA A 39 18.31 -15.38 18.20
C ALA A 39 17.03 -15.25 19.03
N GLN A 40 16.76 -14.01 19.44
CA GLN A 40 15.61 -13.63 20.25
C GLN A 40 14.53 -12.88 19.46
N HIS A 41 14.82 -12.44 18.23
CA HIS A 41 13.93 -11.52 17.50
C HIS A 41 13.54 -12.06 16.12
N LEU A 42 12.26 -12.40 15.96
CA LEU A 42 11.70 -12.78 14.68
C LEU A 42 11.22 -11.53 13.91
N VAL A 43 11.73 -11.34 12.68
CA VAL A 43 11.37 -10.25 11.78
C VAL A 43 10.66 -10.83 10.56
N VAL A 44 9.38 -10.51 10.41
CA VAL A 44 8.53 -11.07 9.36
C VAL A 44 8.35 -10.05 8.23
N LEU A 45 8.61 -10.46 7.00
CA LEU A 45 8.47 -9.63 5.80
C LEU A 45 7.30 -10.11 4.95
N VAL A 46 6.33 -9.22 4.68
CA VAL A 46 5.08 -9.53 3.96
C VAL A 46 4.99 -8.70 2.68
N HIS A 47 5.00 -9.38 1.53
CA HIS A 47 4.99 -8.75 0.21
C HIS A 47 3.58 -8.28 -0.22
N GLY A 48 3.55 -7.43 -1.26
CA GLY A 48 2.32 -6.86 -1.83
C GLY A 48 1.56 -7.75 -2.82
N LEU A 49 0.52 -7.18 -3.44
CA LEU A 49 -0.32 -7.81 -4.46
C LEU A 49 0.55 -8.31 -5.62
N TRP A 50 0.25 -9.51 -6.13
CA TRP A 50 1.01 -10.22 -7.18
C TRP A 50 2.49 -10.47 -6.89
N GLY A 51 2.93 -10.15 -5.67
CA GLY A 51 4.30 -10.22 -5.26
C GLY A 51 4.77 -11.62 -4.90
N ASN A 52 6.03 -11.67 -4.52
CA ASN A 52 6.69 -12.83 -3.96
C ASN A 52 7.72 -12.33 -2.93
N PRO A 53 8.28 -13.21 -2.08
CA PRO A 53 9.29 -12.84 -1.08
C PRO A 53 10.47 -12.04 -1.65
N GLY A 54 10.84 -12.32 -2.91
CA GLY A 54 11.95 -11.67 -3.59
C GLY A 54 11.80 -10.16 -3.76
N HIS A 55 10.58 -9.63 -3.74
CA HIS A 55 10.35 -8.19 -3.79
C HIS A 55 10.95 -7.46 -2.57
N LEU A 56 11.10 -8.16 -1.45
CA LEU A 56 11.67 -7.63 -0.20
C LEU A 56 13.12 -8.07 0.01
N ASN A 57 13.79 -8.63 -1.02
CA ASN A 57 15.18 -9.10 -0.91
C ASN A 57 16.13 -8.00 -0.44
N TYR A 58 15.97 -6.78 -0.93
CA TYR A 58 16.83 -5.67 -0.51
C TYR A 58 16.69 -5.37 0.98
N ILE A 59 15.45 -5.30 1.49
CA ILE A 59 15.16 -5.11 2.92
C ILE A 59 15.70 -6.31 3.74
N ALA A 60 15.46 -7.54 3.28
CA ALA A 60 15.91 -8.75 3.96
C ALA A 60 17.45 -8.81 4.05
N ASN A 61 18.15 -8.44 2.98
CA ASN A 61 19.60 -8.40 2.95
C ASN A 61 20.13 -7.26 3.82
N ALA A 62 19.55 -6.06 3.74
CA ALA A 62 19.96 -4.93 4.57
C ALA A 62 19.81 -5.22 6.07
N LEU A 63 18.76 -5.95 6.48
CA LEU A 63 18.60 -6.45 7.85
C LEU A 63 19.72 -7.43 8.23
N ARG A 64 20.02 -8.42 7.37
CA ARG A 64 21.06 -9.44 7.61
C ARG A 64 22.48 -8.88 7.56
N ASP A 65 22.70 -7.79 6.82
CA ASP A 65 23.97 -7.09 6.75
C ASP A 65 24.19 -6.24 8.02
N ARG A 66 23.11 -5.71 8.60
CA ARG A 66 23.16 -4.83 9.79
C ARG A 66 23.21 -5.59 11.11
N TYR A 67 22.54 -6.73 11.19
CA TYR A 67 22.37 -7.53 12.40
C TYR A 67 22.78 -8.99 12.14
N SER A 68 23.45 -9.60 13.11
CA SER A 68 23.87 -10.99 13.01
C SER A 68 22.67 -11.95 13.04
N GLY A 69 22.86 -13.15 12.49
CA GLY A 69 21.86 -14.22 12.57
C GLY A 69 21.61 -14.75 13.99
N GLU A 70 22.41 -14.32 14.97
CA GLU A 70 22.22 -14.57 16.39
C GLU A 70 21.36 -13.49 17.07
N GLU A 71 21.16 -12.33 16.44
CA GLU A 71 20.30 -11.25 16.94
C GLU A 71 18.89 -11.37 16.37
N ILE A 72 18.79 -11.52 15.04
CA ILE A 72 17.52 -11.54 14.31
C ILE A 72 17.38 -12.77 13.41
N ILE A 73 16.15 -13.23 13.26
CA ILE A 73 15.73 -14.21 12.26
C ILE A 73 14.77 -13.52 11.30
N VAL A 74 15.12 -13.47 10.02
CA VAL A 74 14.30 -12.82 8.99
C VAL A 74 13.48 -13.87 8.24
N LEU A 75 12.17 -13.87 8.44
CA LEU A 75 11.19 -14.70 7.76
C LEU A 75 10.52 -13.90 6.63
N ALA A 76 10.82 -14.24 5.38
CA ALA A 76 10.11 -13.66 4.23
C ALA A 76 8.95 -14.56 3.81
N CYS A 77 7.71 -14.12 4.06
CA CYS A 77 6.51 -14.94 3.93
C CYS A 77 6.27 -15.40 2.48
N ARG A 78 6.06 -16.70 2.31
CA ARG A 78 5.88 -17.36 1.01
C ARG A 78 4.46 -17.85 0.81
N ARG A 79 3.68 -18.08 1.87
CA ARG A 79 2.36 -18.73 1.77
C ARG A 79 1.27 -17.89 1.11
N ASN A 80 1.55 -16.63 0.76
CA ASN A 80 0.61 -15.75 0.05
C ASN A 80 1.13 -15.26 -1.31
N LEU A 81 1.94 -16.04 -2.02
CA LEU A 81 2.61 -15.63 -3.27
C LEU A 81 1.70 -15.49 -4.50
N GLY A 82 2.03 -14.54 -5.38
CA GLY A 82 1.48 -14.41 -6.73
C GLY A 82 -0.04 -14.31 -6.75
N SER A 83 -0.70 -15.25 -7.44
CA SER A 83 -2.16 -15.25 -7.56
C SER A 83 -2.90 -15.61 -6.26
N LEU A 84 -2.21 -16.10 -5.22
CA LEU A 84 -2.83 -16.30 -3.90
C LEU A 84 -3.21 -14.98 -3.25
N THR A 85 -2.53 -13.89 -3.61
CA THR A 85 -2.87 -12.53 -3.16
C THR A 85 -4.24 -12.06 -3.65
N TYR A 86 -4.88 -12.73 -4.62
CA TYR A 86 -6.25 -12.43 -5.06
C TYR A 86 -7.31 -12.91 -4.05
N ASP A 87 -6.95 -13.77 -3.10
CA ASP A 87 -7.91 -14.43 -2.19
C ASP A 87 -8.43 -13.53 -1.06
N GLY A 88 -7.93 -12.30 -0.97
CA GLY A 88 -8.30 -11.34 0.06
C GLY A 88 -7.22 -11.16 1.13
N VAL A 89 -7.25 -9.99 1.77
CA VAL A 89 -6.43 -9.62 2.93
C VAL A 89 -6.67 -10.57 4.10
N ASN A 90 -7.92 -11.00 4.34
CA ASN A 90 -8.26 -11.92 5.42
C ASN A 90 -7.64 -13.32 5.20
N VAL A 91 -7.85 -13.94 4.04
CA VAL A 91 -7.29 -15.27 3.73
C VAL A 91 -5.77 -15.21 3.64
N GLY A 92 -5.22 -14.15 3.03
CA GLY A 92 -3.78 -13.91 3.03
C GLY A 92 -3.22 -13.76 4.45
N GLY A 93 -3.93 -13.07 5.33
CA GLY A 93 -3.57 -12.88 6.73
C GLY A 93 -3.60 -14.16 7.54
N GLU A 94 -4.59 -15.04 7.31
CA GLU A 94 -4.67 -16.37 7.92
C GLU A 94 -3.49 -17.25 7.51
N ARG A 95 -3.12 -17.24 6.22
CA ARG A 95 -1.95 -17.96 5.72
C ARG A 95 -0.64 -17.45 6.31
N VAL A 96 -0.47 -16.12 6.38
CA VAL A 96 0.72 -15.49 6.95
C VAL A 96 0.80 -15.76 8.45
N ALA A 97 -0.31 -15.63 9.19
CA ALA A 97 -0.34 -15.98 10.62
C ALA A 97 0.07 -17.43 10.84
N LYS A 98 -0.47 -18.37 10.06
CA LYS A 98 -0.08 -19.78 10.16
C LYS A 98 1.38 -20.03 9.78
N GLU A 99 1.91 -19.32 8.79
CA GLU A 99 3.34 -19.38 8.45
C GLU A 99 4.24 -18.91 9.60
N ILE A 100 3.82 -17.86 10.31
CA ILE A 100 4.53 -17.35 11.49
C ILE A 100 4.45 -18.35 12.64
N GLU A 101 3.28 -18.93 12.91
CA GLU A 101 3.10 -19.97 13.93
C GLU A 101 3.99 -21.17 13.68
N ASP A 102 3.96 -21.72 12.47
CA ASP A 102 4.80 -22.87 12.09
C ASP A 102 6.30 -22.55 12.23
N ALA A 103 6.71 -21.32 11.87
CA ALA A 103 8.09 -20.90 11.99
C ALA A 103 8.52 -20.72 13.47
N VAL A 104 7.65 -20.19 14.33
CA VAL A 104 7.92 -20.08 15.77
C VAL A 104 8.06 -21.47 16.38
N ASP A 105 7.15 -22.40 16.07
CA ASP A 105 7.19 -23.78 16.56
C ASP A 105 8.46 -24.53 16.09
N GLU A 106 8.86 -24.35 14.83
CA GLU A 106 10.09 -24.94 14.28
C GLU A 106 11.34 -24.37 14.98
N LEU A 107 11.40 -23.06 15.17
CA LEU A 107 12.51 -22.40 15.86
C LEU A 107 12.60 -22.82 17.34
N GLU A 108 11.48 -22.94 18.04
CA GLU A 108 11.44 -23.43 19.43
C GLU A 108 11.94 -24.87 19.53
N ARG A 109 11.58 -25.73 18.56
CA ARG A 109 12.10 -27.11 18.47
C ARG A 109 13.60 -27.17 18.22
N ASP A 110 14.13 -26.23 17.44
CA ASP A 110 15.57 -26.09 17.16
C ASP A 110 16.34 -25.45 18.34
N GLY A 111 15.64 -25.13 19.44
CA GLY A 111 16.23 -24.58 20.67
C GLY A 111 16.38 -23.06 20.68
N HIS A 112 15.79 -22.35 19.70
CA HIS A 112 15.69 -20.90 19.70
C HIS A 112 14.54 -20.44 20.61
N LYS A 113 14.76 -19.38 21.39
CA LYS A 113 13.69 -18.77 22.19
C LYS A 113 13.37 -17.38 21.65
N ILE A 114 12.28 -17.29 20.89
CA ILE A 114 11.82 -16.03 20.30
C ILE A 114 11.13 -15.18 21.38
N THR A 115 11.77 -14.10 21.80
CA THR A 115 11.25 -13.17 22.82
C THR A 115 10.73 -11.87 22.24
N ARG A 116 11.08 -11.55 20.98
CA ARG A 116 10.77 -10.29 20.30
C ARG A 116 10.24 -10.56 18.90
N PHE A 117 9.32 -9.71 18.46
CA PHE A 117 8.61 -9.88 17.19
C PHE A 117 8.52 -8.55 16.44
N SER A 118 8.76 -8.57 15.14
CA SER A 118 8.55 -7.41 14.27
C SER A 118 7.99 -7.84 12.94
N VAL A 119 7.20 -6.97 12.33
CA VAL A 119 6.60 -7.22 11.02
C VAL A 119 6.78 -6.01 10.13
N VAL A 120 7.14 -6.28 8.88
CA VAL A 120 7.34 -5.29 7.82
C VAL A 120 6.44 -5.65 6.65
N GLY A 121 5.49 -4.78 6.35
CA GLY A 121 4.57 -4.94 5.23
C GLY A 121 4.89 -3.99 4.07
N TYR A 122 4.78 -4.48 2.85
CA TYR A 122 4.87 -3.64 1.64
C TYR A 122 3.56 -3.67 0.86
N SER A 123 3.03 -2.49 0.51
CA SER A 123 1.80 -2.37 -0.28
C SER A 123 0.65 -3.16 0.38
N LEU A 124 -0.09 -4.01 -0.35
CA LEU A 124 -1.11 -4.93 0.21
C LEU A 124 -0.59 -5.75 1.41
N GLY A 125 0.71 -6.05 1.46
CA GLY A 125 1.35 -6.81 2.53
C GLY A 125 1.21 -6.17 3.91
N GLY A 126 1.13 -4.83 4.01
CA GLY A 126 0.85 -4.16 5.28
C GLY A 126 -0.57 -4.40 5.79
N LEU A 127 -1.55 -4.51 4.89
CA LEU A 127 -2.93 -4.86 5.26
C LEU A 127 -3.03 -6.33 5.71
N VAL A 128 -2.35 -7.22 4.98
CA VAL A 128 -2.22 -8.64 5.34
C VAL A 128 -1.54 -8.79 6.70
N ALA A 129 -0.46 -8.03 6.94
CA ALA A 129 0.24 -8.00 8.22
C ALA A 129 -0.67 -7.55 9.36
N ARG A 130 -1.47 -6.47 9.19
CA ARG A 130 -2.45 -6.02 10.19
C ARG A 130 -3.45 -7.11 10.56
N TYR A 131 -3.96 -7.84 9.57
CA TYR A 131 -4.87 -8.96 9.84
C TYR A 131 -4.16 -10.08 10.60
N ALA A 132 -2.96 -10.48 10.16
CA ALA A 132 -2.18 -11.55 10.78
C ALA A 132 -1.81 -11.25 12.24
N ILE A 133 -1.36 -10.03 12.57
CA ILE A 133 -1.03 -9.67 13.95
C ILE A 133 -2.25 -9.69 14.87
N GLY A 134 -3.45 -9.36 14.35
CA GLY A 134 -4.69 -9.47 15.12
C GLY A 134 -5.02 -10.91 15.50
N LEU A 135 -4.76 -11.86 14.58
CA LEU A 135 -4.91 -13.29 14.87
C LEU A 135 -3.89 -13.76 15.92
N LEU A 136 -2.61 -13.38 15.76
CA LEU A 136 -1.55 -13.75 16.70
C LEU A 136 -1.81 -13.17 18.10
N TYR A 137 -2.25 -11.92 18.18
CA TYR A 137 -2.65 -11.28 19.43
C TYR A 137 -3.81 -12.02 20.11
N HIS A 138 -4.87 -12.35 19.35
CA HIS A 138 -6.01 -13.09 19.88
C HIS A 138 -5.62 -14.50 20.39
N LYS A 139 -4.63 -15.14 19.76
CA LYS A 139 -4.08 -16.44 20.20
C LYS A 139 -3.07 -16.34 21.37
N GLY A 140 -2.84 -15.15 21.92
CA GLY A 140 -1.96 -14.95 23.07
C GLY A 140 -0.46 -14.96 22.76
N TYR A 141 -0.05 -14.87 21.48
CA TYR A 141 1.38 -14.84 21.15
C TYR A 141 2.09 -13.63 21.77
N PHE A 142 1.41 -12.49 21.85
CA PHE A 142 1.99 -11.24 22.37
C PHE A 142 2.16 -11.23 23.91
N GLU A 143 1.77 -12.31 24.60
CA GLU A 143 2.12 -12.57 26.00
C GLU A 143 3.46 -13.28 26.13
N LYS A 144 3.85 -14.04 25.09
CA LYS A 144 5.10 -14.82 25.03
C LYS A 144 6.24 -14.04 24.38
N MET A 145 5.92 -13.25 23.35
CA MET A 145 6.87 -12.41 22.62
C MET A 145 6.46 -10.94 22.71
N THR A 146 7.46 -10.06 22.81
CA THR A 146 7.27 -8.61 22.85
C THR A 146 7.20 -8.07 21.41
N PRO A 147 6.09 -7.44 21.00
CA PRO A 147 6.00 -6.79 19.69
C PRO A 147 6.83 -5.49 19.69
N VAL A 148 7.86 -5.42 18.84
CA VAL A 148 8.81 -4.30 18.79
C VAL A 148 8.43 -3.33 17.68
N ASN A 149 8.63 -3.71 16.40
CA ASN A 149 8.36 -2.85 15.24
C ASN A 149 7.20 -3.37 14.39
N PHE A 150 6.28 -2.46 14.05
CA PHE A 150 5.35 -2.60 12.96
C PHE A 150 5.68 -1.55 11.91
N THR A 151 6.24 -1.97 10.78
CA THR A 151 6.63 -1.06 9.70
C THR A 151 5.83 -1.31 8.44
N THR A 152 5.36 -0.25 7.78
CA THR A 152 4.77 -0.35 6.44
C THR A 152 5.44 0.56 5.43
N PHE A 153 5.62 0.03 4.21
CA PHE A 153 6.06 0.79 3.05
C PHE A 153 4.90 0.85 2.06
N VAL A 154 4.41 2.06 1.79
CA VAL A 154 3.37 2.38 0.79
C VAL A 154 2.14 1.48 0.88
N SER A 155 1.76 1.10 2.09
CA SER A 155 0.59 0.24 2.34
C SER A 155 -0.69 1.07 2.33
N PRO A 156 -1.69 0.76 1.49
CA PRO A 156 -2.92 1.54 1.38
C PRO A 156 -3.85 1.29 2.58
N HIS A 157 -3.53 1.88 3.74
CA HIS A 157 -4.24 1.69 5.00
C HIS A 157 -5.71 2.12 4.94
N LEU A 158 -6.04 3.11 4.10
CA LEU A 158 -7.39 3.61 3.83
C LEU A 158 -8.04 3.03 2.55
N GLY A 159 -7.42 2.01 1.95
CA GLY A 159 -7.81 1.49 0.65
C GLY A 159 -7.18 2.25 -0.51
N VAL A 160 -7.70 2.05 -1.72
CA VAL A 160 -7.20 2.69 -2.97
C VAL A 160 -8.23 3.60 -3.61
N ARG A 161 -9.31 3.93 -2.90
CA ARG A 161 -10.47 4.60 -3.47
C ARG A 161 -10.55 6.06 -3.07
N THR A 162 -10.74 6.91 -4.09
CA THR A 162 -11.35 8.26 -4.06
C THR A 162 -11.75 8.62 -5.50
N PRO A 163 -12.74 9.49 -5.82
CA PRO A 163 -13.96 9.94 -5.15
C PRO A 163 -15.23 9.65 -6.02
N LEU A 164 -16.40 10.22 -5.67
CA LEU A 164 -17.75 9.73 -6.04
C LEU A 164 -18.46 10.49 -7.17
N THR A 165 -17.90 11.55 -7.76
CA THR A 165 -18.67 12.35 -8.73
C THR A 165 -18.17 12.20 -10.16
N GLY A 166 -18.87 11.35 -10.92
CA GLY A 166 -18.71 11.21 -12.37
C GLY A 166 -19.29 9.90 -12.88
N TYR A 167 -20.13 9.95 -13.91
CA TYR A 167 -20.77 8.76 -14.50
C TYR A 167 -19.73 7.76 -15.05
N GLN A 168 -18.59 8.26 -15.54
CA GLN A 168 -17.45 7.45 -15.98
C GLN A 168 -16.70 6.81 -14.79
N ASN A 169 -16.54 7.54 -13.69
CA ASN A 169 -15.92 7.04 -12.45
C ASN A 169 -16.78 5.95 -11.80
N HIS A 170 -18.10 6.03 -11.89
CA HIS A 170 -19.00 4.99 -11.37
C HIS A 170 -18.87 3.67 -12.13
N LEU A 171 -18.74 3.71 -13.47
CA LEU A 171 -18.54 2.50 -14.27
C LEU A 171 -17.20 1.82 -13.92
N TRP A 172 -16.11 2.59 -13.84
CA TRP A 172 -14.79 2.05 -13.50
C TRP A 172 -14.69 1.56 -12.04
N ASN A 173 -15.28 2.29 -11.08
CA ASN A 173 -15.33 1.89 -9.68
C ASN A 173 -16.20 0.65 -9.45
N VAL A 174 -17.22 0.41 -10.26
CA VAL A 174 -18.11 -0.76 -10.10
C VAL A 174 -17.66 -1.95 -10.93
N LEU A 175 -17.21 -1.76 -12.18
CA LEU A 175 -16.73 -2.86 -13.03
C LEU A 175 -15.30 -3.27 -12.68
N GLY A 176 -14.39 -2.31 -12.52
CA GLY A 176 -12.99 -2.57 -12.17
C GLY A 176 -12.88 -3.26 -10.82
N ALA A 177 -13.39 -2.65 -9.75
CA ALA A 177 -13.29 -3.21 -8.40
C ALA A 177 -13.98 -4.57 -8.23
N ARG A 178 -15.09 -4.84 -8.95
CA ARG A 178 -15.79 -6.15 -8.90
C ARG A 178 -15.11 -7.22 -9.75
N MET A 179 -14.34 -6.86 -10.78
CA MET A 179 -13.59 -7.80 -11.60
C MET A 179 -12.17 -8.08 -11.09
N LEU A 180 -11.67 -7.29 -10.14
CA LEU A 180 -10.28 -7.31 -9.64
C LEU A 180 -10.03 -8.25 -8.44
N SER A 181 -10.80 -9.32 -8.26
CA SER A 181 -10.71 -10.30 -7.14
C SER A 181 -11.22 -9.84 -5.76
N THR A 182 -11.20 -10.75 -4.79
CA THR A 182 -11.54 -10.48 -3.37
C THR A 182 -10.67 -9.36 -2.78
N SER A 183 -9.36 -9.37 -3.04
CA SER A 183 -8.46 -8.31 -2.57
C SER A 183 -8.77 -6.95 -3.20
N GLY A 184 -9.12 -6.92 -4.49
CA GLY A 184 -9.56 -5.70 -5.15
C GLY A 184 -10.81 -5.12 -4.49
N ARG A 185 -11.83 -5.95 -4.28
CA ARG A 185 -13.07 -5.53 -3.60
C ARG A 185 -12.83 -4.96 -2.20
N GLN A 186 -11.89 -5.54 -1.46
CA GLN A 186 -11.49 -5.07 -0.12
C GLN A 186 -10.72 -3.74 -0.17
N LEU A 187 -9.77 -3.60 -1.11
CA LEU A 187 -9.03 -2.35 -1.31
C LEU A 187 -9.95 -1.18 -1.71
N PHE A 188 -11.01 -1.45 -2.46
CA PHE A 188 -12.04 -0.46 -2.81
C PHE A 188 -13.15 -0.30 -1.75
N MET A 189 -13.07 -1.03 -0.63
CA MET A 189 -14.06 -1.03 0.46
C MET A 189 -15.50 -1.30 -0.02
N ILE A 190 -15.67 -2.17 -1.01
CA ILE A 190 -16.99 -2.58 -1.54
C ILE A 190 -17.35 -4.03 -1.13
N ASP A 191 -16.55 -4.63 -0.25
CA ASP A 191 -16.80 -5.92 0.35
C ASP A 191 -17.70 -5.79 1.60
N LYS A 192 -18.15 -6.95 2.09
CA LYS A 192 -18.83 -7.08 3.38
C LYS A 192 -18.11 -8.16 4.16
N PHE A 193 -17.49 -7.78 5.27
CA PHE A 193 -16.71 -8.71 6.05
C PHE A 193 -17.58 -9.47 7.05
N ARG A 194 -17.73 -10.78 6.82
CA ARG A 194 -18.55 -11.69 7.66
C ARG A 194 -19.95 -11.09 7.91
N ASN A 195 -20.46 -11.20 9.14
CA ASN A 195 -21.79 -10.73 9.52
C ASN A 195 -21.81 -9.26 10.01
N THR A 196 -20.72 -8.51 9.83
CA THR A 196 -20.63 -7.12 10.33
C THR A 196 -21.38 -6.13 9.45
N GLY A 197 -21.64 -6.48 8.18
CA GLY A 197 -22.18 -5.56 7.19
C GLY A 197 -21.22 -4.44 6.76
N ARG A 198 -20.00 -4.39 7.31
CA ARG A 198 -18.97 -3.37 7.08
C ARG A 198 -17.84 -3.88 6.17
N PRO A 199 -17.14 -3.02 5.42
CA PRO A 199 -15.96 -3.41 4.66
C PRO A 199 -14.82 -3.87 5.57
N LEU A 200 -13.99 -4.83 5.12
CA LEU A 200 -12.89 -5.38 5.92
C LEU A 200 -11.93 -4.30 6.45
N LEU A 201 -11.56 -3.32 5.62
CA LEU A 201 -10.62 -2.28 6.04
C LEU A 201 -11.18 -1.39 7.16
N SER A 202 -12.50 -1.17 7.18
CA SER A 202 -13.16 -0.47 8.28
C SER A 202 -13.11 -1.29 9.58
N VAL A 203 -13.27 -2.62 9.48
CA VAL A 203 -13.16 -3.51 10.64
C VAL A 203 -11.73 -3.61 11.16
N LEU A 204 -10.73 -3.62 10.27
CA LEU A 204 -9.31 -3.61 10.65
C LEU A 204 -8.90 -2.33 11.40
N ALA A 205 -9.64 -1.24 11.22
CA ALA A 205 -9.38 0.04 11.87
C ALA A 205 -10.42 0.37 12.97
N ASP A 206 -11.28 -0.58 13.32
CA ASP A 206 -12.23 -0.38 14.39
C ASP A 206 -11.47 -0.33 15.74
N PRO A 207 -11.60 0.74 16.54
CA PRO A 207 -10.90 0.88 17.81
C PRO A 207 -11.09 -0.30 18.76
N ASP A 208 -12.27 -0.92 18.76
CA ASP A 208 -12.60 -2.04 19.64
C ASP A 208 -12.16 -3.40 19.07
N SER A 209 -11.63 -3.41 17.85
CA SER A 209 -11.20 -4.66 17.20
C SER A 209 -9.89 -5.19 17.78
N VAL A 210 -9.76 -6.52 17.73
CA VAL A 210 -8.50 -7.22 18.02
C VAL A 210 -7.33 -6.72 17.16
N PHE A 211 -7.60 -6.16 15.98
CA PHE A 211 -6.58 -5.68 15.05
C PHE A 211 -5.94 -4.38 15.52
N ILE A 212 -6.74 -3.41 16.00
CA ILE A 212 -6.22 -2.17 16.58
C ILE A 212 -5.54 -2.45 17.92
N HIS A 213 -6.14 -3.28 18.78
CA HIS A 213 -5.50 -3.70 20.02
C HIS A 213 -4.13 -4.36 19.77
N ALA A 214 -4.03 -5.28 18.81
CA ALA A 214 -2.76 -5.89 18.44
C ALA A 214 -1.73 -4.85 17.95
N LEU A 215 -2.15 -3.90 17.13
CA LEU A 215 -1.28 -2.87 16.58
C LEU A 215 -0.76 -1.91 17.67
N ALA A 216 -1.60 -1.59 18.65
CA ALA A 216 -1.24 -0.78 19.81
C ALA A 216 -0.19 -1.44 20.72
N ARG A 217 -0.06 -2.78 20.68
CA ARG A 217 0.96 -3.51 21.47
C ARG A 217 2.38 -3.35 20.95
N PHE A 218 2.58 -2.89 19.71
CA PHE A 218 3.92 -2.63 19.18
C PHE A 218 4.54 -1.41 19.86
N GLN A 219 5.85 -1.45 20.11
CA GLN A 219 6.55 -0.30 20.70
C GLN A 219 6.74 0.81 19.67
N HIS A 220 7.06 0.42 18.43
CA HIS A 220 7.34 1.31 17.32
C HIS A 220 6.40 0.99 16.15
N ARG A 221 5.69 2.01 15.66
CA ARG A 221 4.85 1.93 14.47
C ARG A 221 5.30 3.01 13.50
N THR A 222 5.82 2.59 12.37
CA THR A 222 6.39 3.51 11.40
C THR A 222 5.82 3.22 10.04
N LEU A 223 5.41 4.25 9.31
CA LEU A 223 4.99 4.12 7.92
C LEU A 223 5.82 5.03 7.02
N TYR A 224 6.10 4.56 5.82
CA TYR A 224 6.71 5.32 4.75
C TYR A 224 5.73 5.45 3.60
N THR A 225 5.47 6.67 3.18
CA THR A 225 4.50 7.00 2.12
C THR A 225 5.18 7.82 1.03
N ASN A 226 4.89 7.54 -0.22
CA ASN A 226 5.41 8.34 -1.33
C ASN A 226 4.54 9.58 -1.52
N ILE A 227 5.17 10.75 -1.64
CA ILE A 227 4.44 12.01 -1.87
C ILE A 227 4.05 12.20 -3.34
N VAL A 228 4.80 11.60 -4.27
CA VAL A 228 4.56 11.67 -5.72
C VAL A 228 4.89 10.38 -6.43
N ASN A 229 4.38 10.26 -7.66
CA ASN A 229 4.66 9.17 -8.61
C ASN A 229 4.25 7.77 -8.14
N ASP A 230 3.48 7.67 -7.06
CA ASP A 230 2.90 6.41 -6.61
C ASP A 230 1.53 6.23 -7.26
N ARG A 231 1.54 5.47 -8.36
CA ARG A 231 0.34 5.18 -9.14
C ARG A 231 -0.44 4.01 -8.58
N SER A 232 0.16 3.20 -7.72
CA SER A 232 -0.47 2.00 -7.16
C SER A 232 -1.25 2.35 -5.90
N ALA A 233 -0.71 3.22 -5.04
CA ALA A 233 -1.33 3.66 -3.81
C ALA A 233 -0.96 5.13 -3.50
N VAL A 234 -1.96 6.01 -3.57
CA VAL A 234 -1.83 7.45 -3.39
C VAL A 234 -1.39 7.85 -1.96
N TYR A 235 -0.85 9.07 -1.84
CA TYR A 235 -0.26 9.58 -0.60
C TYR A 235 -1.22 9.49 0.60
N TYR A 236 -2.42 10.07 0.51
CA TYR A 236 -3.34 10.15 1.66
C TYR A 236 -3.81 8.77 2.17
N THR A 237 -3.85 7.74 1.31
CA THR A 237 -4.24 6.39 1.76
C THR A 237 -3.10 5.62 2.42
N THR A 238 -1.86 5.86 1.98
CA THR A 238 -0.66 5.22 2.53
C THR A 238 -0.08 5.96 3.72
N GLY A 239 -0.21 7.29 3.72
CA GLY A 239 0.18 8.20 4.79
C GLY A 239 -0.87 8.41 5.87
N ILE A 240 -2.09 7.86 5.71
CA ILE A 240 -3.20 8.00 6.66
C ILE A 240 -3.46 9.50 6.90
N SER A 241 -3.85 10.22 5.86
CA SER A 241 -4.01 11.67 5.91
C SER A 241 -5.39 12.10 5.40
N ARG A 242 -5.92 13.17 6.00
CA ARG A 242 -7.14 13.86 5.53
C ARG A 242 -6.84 14.87 4.42
N HIS A 243 -5.58 15.27 4.29
CA HIS A 243 -5.12 16.30 3.35
C HIS A 243 -4.02 15.74 2.45
N ASP A 244 -3.93 16.25 1.23
CA ASP A 244 -2.81 15.99 0.33
C ASP A 244 -2.14 17.31 -0.07
N PRO A 245 -1.04 17.72 0.61
CA PRO A 245 -0.33 18.94 0.29
C PRO A 245 0.58 18.81 -0.95
N PHE A 246 0.80 17.58 -1.47
CA PHE A 246 1.84 17.28 -2.45
C PHE A 246 1.33 17.19 -3.89
N VAL A 247 0.05 17.54 -4.12
CA VAL A 247 -0.55 17.57 -5.46
C VAL A 247 0.20 18.51 -6.39
N ASP A 248 0.62 19.66 -5.89
CA ASP A 248 1.41 20.64 -6.64
C ASP A 248 2.67 21.04 -5.86
N LEU A 249 3.77 20.32 -6.15
CA LEU A 249 5.07 20.59 -5.55
C LEU A 249 5.60 22.01 -5.83
N THR A 250 5.05 22.76 -6.79
CA THR A 250 5.46 24.16 -7.04
C THR A 250 4.92 25.13 -5.99
N LYS A 251 3.88 24.72 -5.25
CA LYS A 251 3.23 25.54 -4.21
C LYS A 251 3.75 25.28 -2.81
N VAL A 252 4.60 24.25 -2.65
CA VAL A 252 5.09 23.81 -1.35
C VAL A 252 6.60 23.85 -1.29
N LYS A 253 7.13 24.33 -0.16
CA LYS A 253 8.54 24.22 0.20
C LYS A 253 8.69 22.99 1.08
N LEU A 254 9.44 22.01 0.60
CA LEU A 254 9.66 20.75 1.31
C LEU A 254 10.75 20.90 2.37
N HIS A 255 10.55 20.25 3.52
CA HIS A 255 11.55 20.11 4.58
C HIS A 255 11.97 18.66 4.70
N TYR A 256 13.28 18.44 4.79
CA TYR A 256 13.86 17.10 4.78
C TYR A 256 14.47 16.74 6.12
N VAL A 257 14.44 15.46 6.45
CA VAL A 257 15.14 14.91 7.61
C VAL A 257 16.64 15.14 7.43
N LYS A 258 17.28 15.71 8.46
CA LYS A 258 18.70 16.01 8.46
C LYS A 258 19.52 14.74 8.18
N GLY A 259 20.31 14.76 7.10
CA GLY A 259 21.15 13.63 6.68
C GLY A 259 20.52 12.70 5.65
N TYR A 260 19.24 12.89 5.32
CA TYR A 260 18.51 12.10 4.32
C TYR A 260 17.87 12.96 3.21
N ASP A 261 18.30 14.21 3.09
CA ASP A 261 18.01 15.10 1.97
C ASP A 261 18.56 14.50 0.65
N PRO A 262 17.83 14.60 -0.48
CA PRO A 262 16.51 15.21 -0.67
C PRO A 262 15.37 14.18 -0.64
N VAL A 263 15.52 13.02 0.01
CA VAL A 263 14.57 11.89 -0.19
C VAL A 263 13.49 11.81 0.89
N ILE A 264 13.83 12.00 2.16
CA ILE A 264 12.90 11.77 3.27
C ILE A 264 12.51 13.11 3.87
N LEU A 265 11.20 13.38 3.94
CA LEU A 265 10.64 14.60 4.48
C LEU A 265 10.50 14.49 6.00
N ASP A 266 10.56 15.64 6.67
CA ASP A 266 10.35 15.75 8.11
C ASP A 266 8.93 15.23 8.48
N PRO A 267 8.81 14.29 9.44
CA PRO A 267 7.52 13.73 9.82
C PRO A 267 6.59 14.74 10.53
N ASP A 268 7.15 15.70 11.25
CA ASP A 268 6.38 16.66 12.06
C ASP A 268 6.04 17.91 11.24
N HIS A 269 6.97 18.36 10.40
CA HIS A 269 6.77 19.54 9.55
C HIS A 269 7.25 19.31 8.10
N PRO A 270 6.51 18.54 7.29
CA PRO A 270 7.00 18.10 5.98
C PRO A 270 7.06 19.19 4.91
N CYS A 271 6.19 20.20 4.99
CA CYS A 271 6.14 21.27 4.01
C CYS A 271 5.50 22.57 4.52
N ASP A 272 5.96 23.69 3.96
CA ASP A 272 5.29 25.00 4.07
C ASP A 272 4.65 25.41 2.75
N LEU A 273 3.53 26.13 2.82
CA LEU A 273 2.98 26.81 1.66
C LEU A 273 3.86 27.99 1.26
N ILE A 274 4.17 28.07 -0.03
CA ILE A 274 4.82 29.25 -0.61
C ILE A 274 3.72 30.27 -0.93
N PRO A 275 3.74 31.48 -0.33
CA PRO A 275 2.79 32.54 -0.67
C PRO A 275 2.91 32.87 -2.15
N GLN A 276 1.83 32.73 -2.92
CA GLN A 276 1.89 32.98 -4.36
C GLN A 276 1.95 34.48 -4.67
N HIS A 277 2.87 34.86 -5.57
CA HIS A 277 2.74 36.02 -6.45
C HIS A 277 2.53 35.52 -7.88
N GLU A 278 1.53 36.11 -8.53
CA GLU A 278 1.07 36.03 -9.93
C GLU A 278 1.09 34.68 -10.67
N VAL A 279 -0.11 34.28 -11.08
CA VAL A 279 -0.42 33.13 -11.94
C VAL A 279 0.28 33.22 -13.31
N PRO A 280 0.87 32.14 -13.83
CA PRO A 280 1.32 32.13 -15.21
C PRO A 280 0.12 32.19 -16.16
N SER A 281 0.20 33.13 -17.12
CA SER A 281 -0.80 33.41 -18.15
C SER A 281 -1.23 32.17 -18.93
N PHE A 282 -2.54 32.06 -19.16
CA PHE A 282 -3.23 31.05 -20.00
C PHE A 282 -2.52 30.75 -21.33
N TYR A 283 -1.85 31.75 -21.92
CA TYR A 283 -1.12 31.64 -23.18
C TYR A 283 0.18 30.81 -23.07
N GLN A 284 0.80 30.69 -21.90
CA GLN A 284 1.98 29.85 -21.68
C GLN A 284 1.63 28.35 -21.55
N ARG A 285 0.42 28.01 -21.10
CA ARG A 285 -0.06 26.61 -21.02
C ARG A 285 -0.41 26.04 -22.41
N PHE A 286 -0.95 26.87 -23.31
CA PHE A 286 -1.36 26.40 -24.64
C PHE A 286 -0.18 26.19 -25.60
N ARG A 287 0.93 26.92 -25.44
CA ARG A 287 2.10 26.84 -26.35
C ARG A 287 2.96 25.59 -26.17
N MET A 288 2.80 24.84 -25.08
CA MET A 288 3.52 23.57 -24.84
C MET A 288 2.77 22.32 -25.35
N HIS A 289 1.51 22.45 -25.77
CA HIS A 289 0.66 21.30 -26.11
C HIS A 289 0.56 20.96 -27.61
N SER A 290 1.13 21.76 -28.52
CA SER A 290 0.90 21.58 -29.97
C SER A 290 1.85 20.61 -30.68
N HIS A 291 3.07 20.38 -30.19
CA HIS A 291 4.05 19.51 -30.88
C HIS A 291 4.15 18.08 -30.32
N HIS A 292 3.53 17.78 -29.17
CA HIS A 292 3.54 16.44 -28.56
C HIS A 292 2.50 15.47 -29.13
N TYR A 293 1.38 15.97 -29.65
CA TYR A 293 0.29 15.13 -30.17
C TYR A 293 0.61 14.49 -31.53
N LEU A 294 1.30 15.19 -32.44
CA LEU A 294 1.64 14.64 -33.75
C LEU A 294 2.64 13.48 -33.68
N ARG A 295 3.55 13.48 -32.69
CA ARG A 295 4.58 12.44 -32.55
C ARG A 295 4.07 11.18 -31.82
N ARG A 296 2.92 11.27 -31.14
CA ARG A 296 2.27 10.15 -30.43
C ARG A 296 1.12 9.49 -31.19
N ALA A 297 0.67 10.07 -32.29
CA ALA A 297 -0.40 9.51 -33.14
C ALA A 297 -0.21 8.02 -33.52
N PRO A 298 0.98 7.54 -33.97
CA PRO A 298 1.16 6.12 -34.28
C PRO A 298 1.11 5.22 -33.03
N ILE A 299 1.55 5.72 -31.87
CA ILE A 299 1.49 4.99 -30.58
C ILE A 299 0.04 4.92 -30.10
N LEU A 300 -0.73 6.01 -30.22
CA LEU A 300 -2.16 6.05 -29.88
C LEU A 300 -2.98 5.14 -30.78
N LEU A 301 -2.67 5.07 -32.08
CA LEU A 301 -3.32 4.15 -33.02
C LEU A 301 -2.99 2.69 -32.71
N ALA A 302 -1.72 2.37 -32.41
CA ALA A 302 -1.31 1.04 -31.99
C ALA A 302 -1.99 0.61 -30.67
N LEU A 303 -2.08 1.52 -29.70
CA LEU A 303 -2.85 1.31 -28.47
C LEU A 303 -4.35 1.11 -28.77
N ALA A 304 -4.96 1.90 -29.66
CA ALA A 304 -6.38 1.73 -29.99
C ALA A 304 -6.72 0.34 -30.59
N VAL A 305 -5.77 -0.31 -31.28
CA VAL A 305 -5.94 -1.65 -31.85
C VAL A 305 -5.56 -2.76 -30.88
N LEU A 306 -4.46 -2.59 -30.12
CA LEU A 306 -3.97 -3.62 -29.19
C LEU A 306 -4.74 -3.63 -27.86
N LEU A 307 -5.17 -2.46 -27.37
CA LEU A 307 -5.85 -2.30 -26.09
C LEU A 307 -7.13 -3.14 -25.99
N PRO A 308 -8.02 -3.21 -27.00
CA PRO A 308 -9.20 -4.09 -26.93
C PRO A 308 -8.82 -5.56 -26.80
N VAL A 309 -7.79 -6.02 -27.51
CA VAL A 309 -7.32 -7.41 -27.45
C VAL A 309 -6.69 -7.73 -26.09
N ILE A 310 -5.83 -6.84 -25.60
CA ILE A 310 -5.20 -6.94 -24.27
C ILE A 310 -6.28 -6.91 -23.18
N LEU A 311 -7.29 -6.05 -23.31
CA LEU A 311 -8.39 -5.92 -22.36
C LEU A 311 -9.25 -7.20 -22.34
N VAL A 312 -9.56 -7.80 -23.48
CA VAL A 312 -10.27 -9.08 -23.54
C VAL A 312 -9.45 -10.19 -22.88
N ALA A 313 -8.15 -10.29 -23.19
CA ALA A 313 -7.27 -11.27 -22.54
C ALA A 313 -7.18 -11.04 -21.01
N PHE A 314 -7.12 -9.78 -20.59
CA PHE A 314 -7.14 -9.38 -19.18
C PHE A 314 -8.44 -9.77 -18.49
N VAL A 315 -9.60 -9.50 -19.10
CA VAL A 315 -10.92 -9.85 -18.53
C VAL A 315 -11.05 -11.37 -18.43
N VAL A 316 -10.66 -12.12 -19.46
CA VAL A 316 -10.68 -13.58 -19.43
C VAL A 316 -9.79 -14.14 -18.32
N ASN A 317 -8.55 -13.65 -18.21
CA ASN A 317 -7.64 -14.05 -17.13
C ASN A 317 -8.18 -13.65 -15.75
N SER A 318 -8.73 -12.45 -15.59
CA SER A 318 -9.31 -11.96 -14.34
C SER A 318 -10.52 -12.81 -13.91
N CYS A 319 -11.37 -13.20 -14.85
CA CYS A 319 -12.47 -14.15 -14.60
C CYS A 319 -11.94 -15.51 -14.16
N ILE A 320 -10.95 -16.08 -14.88
CA ILE A 320 -10.35 -17.38 -14.52
C ILE A 320 -9.72 -17.31 -13.12
N GLN A 321 -8.96 -16.26 -12.81
CA GLN A 321 -8.32 -16.08 -11.51
C GLN A 321 -9.34 -15.86 -10.40
N THR A 322 -10.42 -15.12 -10.66
CA THR A 322 -11.51 -14.92 -9.71
C THR A 322 -12.22 -16.25 -9.42
N LEU A 323 -12.53 -17.06 -10.43
CA LEU A 323 -13.14 -18.38 -10.24
C LEU A 323 -12.19 -19.34 -9.48
N ARG A 324 -10.90 -19.32 -9.80
CA ARG A 324 -9.89 -20.11 -9.08
C ARG A 324 -9.76 -19.65 -7.62
N SER A 325 -9.78 -18.35 -7.39
CA SER A 325 -9.74 -17.74 -6.06
C SER A 325 -10.98 -18.13 -5.25
N GLN A 326 -12.18 -18.01 -5.82
CA GLN A 326 -13.42 -18.45 -5.17
C GLN A 326 -13.40 -19.93 -4.79
N ARG A 327 -12.87 -20.81 -5.67
CA ARG A 327 -12.69 -22.23 -5.33
C ARG A 327 -11.72 -22.42 -4.16
N ARG A 328 -10.59 -21.70 -4.14
CA ARG A 328 -9.63 -21.75 -3.03
C ARG A 328 -10.23 -21.25 -1.72
N ILE A 329 -10.98 -20.14 -1.76
CA ILE A 329 -11.68 -19.58 -0.59
C ILE A 329 -12.72 -20.57 -0.09
N MET A 330 -13.54 -21.16 -0.96
CA MET A 330 -14.54 -22.14 -0.57
C MET A 330 -13.91 -23.38 0.08
N LEU A 331 -12.80 -23.89 -0.47
CA LEU A 331 -12.06 -25.00 0.14
C LEU A 331 -11.47 -24.60 1.49
N HIS A 332 -10.95 -23.37 1.61
CA HIS A 332 -10.42 -22.83 2.85
C HIS A 332 -11.51 -22.64 3.92
N GLU A 333 -12.72 -22.25 3.53
CA GLU A 333 -13.86 -22.09 4.44
C GLU A 333 -14.46 -23.45 4.85
N ALA A 334 -14.39 -24.47 4.00
CA ALA A 334 -14.94 -25.80 4.28
C ALA A 334 -14.06 -26.67 5.22
N ASP A 335 -12.78 -26.32 5.38
CA ASP A 335 -11.82 -27.08 6.18
C ASP A 335 -11.91 -26.72 7.69
N HIS A 336 -13.02 -27.10 8.33
CA HIS A 336 -13.30 -26.80 9.74
C HIS A 336 -12.61 -27.74 10.76
N HIS A 337 -11.90 -28.77 10.31
CA HIS A 337 -11.19 -29.72 11.17
C HIS A 337 -9.72 -29.76 10.77
N GLY A 338 -8.89 -29.02 11.51
CA GLY A 338 -7.48 -28.76 11.20
C GLY A 338 -6.58 -29.99 11.17
N GLU A 339 -6.65 -30.77 10.10
CA GLU A 339 -5.66 -31.74 9.68
C GLU A 339 -5.57 -31.76 8.15
N GLY A 340 -4.55 -31.08 7.60
CA GLY A 340 -4.06 -31.41 6.25
C GLY A 340 -4.17 -30.30 5.22
N PHE A 341 -3.08 -29.53 5.12
CA PHE A 341 -2.60 -28.98 3.86
C PHE A 341 -2.43 -30.07 2.78
N GLY A 342 -3.52 -30.61 2.25
CA GLY A 342 -3.54 -31.48 1.09
C GLY A 342 -3.91 -30.69 -0.15
N LEU A 343 -3.09 -30.78 -1.20
CA LEU A 343 -3.33 -30.24 -2.55
C LEU A 343 -3.12 -28.73 -2.78
N TYR A 344 -1.87 -28.25 -2.82
CA TYR A 344 -1.52 -27.26 -3.85
C TYR A 344 -0.12 -27.53 -4.43
N ARG A 345 0.04 -28.68 -5.10
CA ARG A 345 1.00 -28.79 -6.21
C ARG A 345 0.46 -27.92 -7.34
N ILE A 346 1.04 -26.74 -7.55
CA ILE A 346 0.79 -25.95 -8.75
C ILE A 346 1.69 -26.51 -9.86
N PRO A 347 1.13 -26.93 -11.01
CA PRO A 347 1.92 -27.22 -12.19
C PRO A 347 2.69 -25.98 -12.64
N TRP A 348 3.97 -26.17 -12.95
CA TRP A 348 4.78 -25.22 -13.68
C TRP A 348 4.14 -24.89 -15.04
N MET A 349 3.64 -23.66 -15.18
CA MET A 349 3.49 -22.85 -16.40
C MET A 349 2.30 -21.91 -16.24
N VAL A 350 2.57 -20.62 -15.99
CA VAL A 350 2.32 -19.50 -16.92
C VAL A 350 3.11 -18.34 -16.32
N GLN A 351 4.34 -18.19 -16.80
CA GLN A 351 5.08 -16.95 -16.71
C GLN A 351 4.74 -16.22 -18.02
N ASP A 352 4.12 -15.05 -17.88
CA ASP A 352 3.90 -13.98 -18.87
C ASP A 352 2.44 -13.50 -18.96
N MET A 353 2.06 -12.71 -17.95
CA MET A 353 1.11 -11.58 -18.02
C MET A 353 0.98 -10.98 -16.60
N ARG A 354 2.08 -10.45 -16.05
CA ARG A 354 2.07 -9.74 -14.76
C ARG A 354 2.34 -8.25 -14.92
N VAL A 355 3.25 -7.89 -15.83
CA VAL A 355 3.64 -6.51 -16.10
C VAL A 355 2.45 -5.67 -16.63
N GLY A 356 1.67 -6.19 -17.58
CA GLY A 356 0.53 -5.45 -18.13
C GLY A 356 -0.68 -5.29 -17.18
N LEU A 357 -0.76 -6.09 -16.11
CA LEU A 357 -1.83 -6.01 -15.12
C LEU A 357 -1.52 -5.02 -14.00
N GLU A 358 -0.26 -5.01 -13.54
CA GLU A 358 0.29 -3.93 -12.70
C GLU A 358 0.09 -2.60 -13.40
N ASP A 359 0.50 -2.50 -14.66
CA ASP A 359 0.34 -1.26 -15.43
C ASP A 359 -1.13 -0.86 -15.59
N ALA A 360 -2.04 -1.81 -15.85
CA ALA A 360 -3.47 -1.51 -15.97
C ALA A 360 -4.07 -1.01 -14.63
N PHE A 361 -3.73 -1.63 -13.51
CA PHE A 361 -4.19 -1.20 -12.19
C PHE A 361 -3.60 0.16 -11.79
N GLU A 362 -2.30 0.35 -12.01
CA GLU A 362 -1.61 1.62 -11.76
C GLU A 362 -2.16 2.75 -12.64
N ASN A 363 -2.44 2.48 -13.90
CA ASN A 363 -3.02 3.48 -14.80
C ASN A 363 -4.46 3.84 -14.41
N VAL A 364 -5.26 2.89 -13.91
CA VAL A 364 -6.62 3.17 -13.42
C VAL A 364 -6.55 4.05 -12.17
N ASN A 365 -5.68 3.74 -11.21
CA ASN A 365 -5.52 4.54 -10.00
C ASN A 365 -4.92 5.93 -10.31
N ALA A 366 -3.96 6.03 -11.23
CA ALA A 366 -3.37 7.31 -11.63
C ALA A 366 -4.33 8.21 -12.44
N ALA A 367 -5.39 7.64 -13.04
CA ALA A 367 -6.39 8.40 -13.80
C ALA A 367 -7.48 9.02 -12.92
N GLN A 368 -7.51 8.74 -11.61
CA GLN A 368 -8.48 9.30 -10.68
C GLN A 368 -8.01 10.68 -10.18
N GLU A 369 -8.81 11.71 -10.42
CA GLU A 369 -8.58 13.05 -9.84
C GLU A 369 -9.01 13.07 -8.37
N GLN A 370 -8.27 13.80 -7.53
CA GLN A 370 -8.60 13.97 -6.11
C GLN A 370 -9.74 14.99 -5.97
N GLU A 371 -10.82 14.62 -5.28
CA GLU A 371 -11.91 15.55 -4.91
C GLU A 371 -11.69 16.08 -3.49
N TYR A 372 -12.06 17.34 -3.30
CA TYR A 372 -11.95 18.07 -2.05
C TYR A 372 -13.34 18.49 -1.58
N LEU A 373 -13.50 18.60 -0.25
CA LEU A 373 -14.70 19.17 0.33
C LEU A 373 -14.82 20.67 -0.05
N PRO A 374 -16.04 21.20 -0.27
CA PRO A 374 -16.23 22.63 -0.48
C PRO A 374 -15.69 23.46 0.70
N GLU A 375 -15.02 24.57 0.41
CA GLU A 375 -14.53 25.51 1.44
C GLU A 375 -15.67 25.90 2.41
N GLY A 376 -15.44 25.72 3.71
CA GLY A 376 -16.44 25.96 4.77
C GLY A 376 -17.25 24.73 5.23
N SER A 377 -17.02 23.55 4.66
CA SER A 377 -17.64 22.28 5.13
C SER A 377 -16.74 21.46 6.07
N GLU A 378 -15.62 22.04 6.51
CA GLU A 378 -14.61 21.38 7.37
C GLU A 378 -15.16 21.08 8.77
N GLU A 379 -16.01 21.96 9.32
CA GLU A 379 -16.72 21.74 10.58
C GLU A 379 -17.59 20.46 10.56
N ILE A 380 -18.08 20.06 9.37
CA ILE A 380 -18.87 18.83 9.20
C ILE A 380 -17.95 17.61 9.29
N ALA A 381 -16.74 17.67 8.73
CA ALA A 381 -15.76 16.60 8.85
C ALA A 381 -15.34 16.40 10.31
N ASP A 382 -15.14 17.49 11.05
CA ASP A 382 -14.77 17.43 12.47
C ASP A 382 -15.94 17.00 13.37
N ALA A 383 -17.17 17.46 13.14
CA ALA A 383 -18.35 16.98 13.87
C ALA A 383 -18.65 15.49 13.63
N ILE A 384 -18.34 14.96 12.44
CA ILE A 384 -18.45 13.52 12.14
C ILE A 384 -17.37 12.70 12.87
N VAL A 385 -16.20 13.30 13.10
CA VAL A 385 -15.08 12.69 13.84
C VAL A 385 -15.40 12.59 15.34
N GLU A 386 -16.21 13.50 15.88
CA GLU A 386 -16.62 13.51 17.29
C GLU A 386 -17.79 12.57 17.62
N ASP A 387 -18.78 12.39 16.72
CA ASP A 387 -19.92 11.48 16.98
C ASP A 387 -20.43 10.74 15.71
N PRO A 388 -19.98 9.49 15.45
CA PRO A 388 -20.24 8.76 14.20
C PRO A 388 -21.70 8.30 14.02
N VAL A 389 -22.45 8.13 15.13
CA VAL A 389 -23.75 7.41 15.12
C VAL A 389 -24.91 8.37 14.86
N SER A 390 -24.85 9.60 15.39
CA SER A 390 -25.92 10.60 15.25
C SER A 390 -25.89 11.32 13.88
N SER A 391 -24.69 11.53 13.34
CA SER A 391 -24.43 12.29 12.10
C SER A 391 -24.85 11.57 10.80
N THR A 392 -24.92 10.23 10.82
CA THR A 392 -25.33 9.42 9.65
C THR A 392 -26.79 9.69 9.23
N MET A 393 -27.67 10.01 10.19
CA MET A 393 -29.08 10.35 9.93
C MET A 393 -29.28 11.81 9.46
N ALA A 394 -28.38 12.72 9.84
CA ALA A 394 -28.39 14.11 9.41
C ALA A 394 -27.90 14.27 7.95
N PHE A 395 -26.89 13.47 7.54
CA PHE A 395 -26.35 13.50 6.18
C PHE A 395 -27.38 13.06 5.12
N ALA A 396 -28.21 12.07 5.44
CA ALA A 396 -29.27 11.58 4.56
C ALA A 396 -30.44 12.58 4.37
N LYS A 397 -30.65 13.49 5.33
CA LYS A 397 -31.66 14.56 5.21
C LYS A 397 -31.11 15.77 4.45
N THR A 398 -29.85 16.12 4.67
CA THR A 398 -29.25 17.34 4.10
C THR A 398 -28.94 17.21 2.60
N SER A 399 -28.71 15.99 2.10
CA SER A 399 -28.51 15.74 0.66
C SER A 399 -29.74 16.06 -0.21
N SER A 400 -30.91 16.27 0.39
CA SER A 400 -32.17 16.50 -0.33
C SER A 400 -32.61 17.98 -0.34
N GLU A 401 -32.03 18.85 0.50
CA GLU A 401 -32.56 20.22 0.71
C GLU A 401 -31.59 21.37 0.35
N SER A 402 -30.32 21.14 0.02
CA SER A 402 -29.34 22.23 -0.16
C SER A 402 -29.18 22.79 -1.59
N LEU A 403 -30.13 22.56 -2.50
CA LEU A 403 -30.08 23.19 -3.84
C LEU A 403 -30.61 24.63 -3.91
N LEU A 404 -31.07 25.23 -2.80
CA LEU A 404 -31.58 26.61 -2.80
C LEU A 404 -31.38 27.28 -1.43
N SER A 405 -30.28 28.02 -1.23
CA SER A 405 -30.29 29.22 -0.39
C SER A 405 -29.03 30.06 -0.54
N GLU A 406 -29.23 31.37 -0.68
CA GLU A 406 -28.21 32.41 -0.83
C GLU A 406 -27.51 32.74 0.51
N LYS A 407 -26.29 33.27 0.39
CA LYS A 407 -25.46 33.86 1.46
C LYS A 407 -26.22 34.89 2.32
N PRO A 408 -25.75 35.12 3.56
CA PRO A 408 -25.15 36.42 3.83
C PRO A 408 -23.83 36.37 4.62
N ASP A 409 -22.98 37.37 4.34
CA ASP A 409 -21.73 37.67 5.01
C ASP A 409 -21.93 38.09 6.48
N ASN A 410 -20.99 37.71 7.36
CA ASN A 410 -20.46 38.57 8.42
C ASN A 410 -19.19 37.95 9.03
N ASP A 411 -18.12 38.72 8.97
CA ASP A 411 -16.81 38.49 9.59
C ASP A 411 -16.87 38.62 11.13
N GLU A 412 -16.13 37.76 11.84
CA GLU A 412 -15.24 38.10 12.96
C GLU A 412 -14.28 36.91 13.25
N PRO A 413 -12.96 37.13 13.42
CA PRO A 413 -12.00 36.03 13.56
C PRO A 413 -11.80 35.61 15.02
N VAL A 414 -12.15 34.36 15.36
CA VAL A 414 -11.78 33.73 16.64
C VAL A 414 -10.38 33.11 16.51
N PRO A 415 -9.44 33.37 17.44
CA PRO A 415 -8.05 32.96 17.30
C PRO A 415 -7.80 31.57 17.90
N SER A 416 -8.11 30.51 17.16
CA SER A 416 -7.58 29.17 17.45
C SER A 416 -7.79 28.21 16.28
N GLU A 417 -6.85 28.16 15.34
CA GLU A 417 -6.44 26.96 14.58
C GLU A 417 -5.46 27.37 13.48
N ARG A 418 -4.17 27.05 13.67
CA ARG A 418 -3.11 27.31 12.67
C ARG A 418 -2.73 26.03 11.89
N LEU A 419 -3.62 25.05 11.79
CA LEU A 419 -3.31 23.71 11.26
C LEU A 419 -3.99 23.32 9.93
N SER A 420 -4.90 24.12 9.35
CA SER A 420 -5.61 23.74 8.12
C SER A 420 -5.47 24.81 7.03
N ASN A 421 -4.30 24.90 6.40
CA ASN A 421 -4.12 25.68 5.16
C ASN A 421 -4.29 24.83 3.89
N PHE A 422 -4.60 23.53 4.02
CA PHE A 422 -4.78 22.63 2.88
C PHE A 422 -6.22 22.11 2.85
N PRO A 423 -6.85 22.02 1.66
CA PRO A 423 -8.24 21.60 1.56
C PRO A 423 -8.42 20.15 1.99
N THR A 424 -9.48 19.89 2.76
CA THR A 424 -9.84 18.54 3.22
C THR A 424 -10.32 17.67 2.05
N LEU A 425 -9.81 16.44 1.95
CA LEU A 425 -10.20 15.49 0.90
C LEU A 425 -11.64 14.99 1.09
N ALA A 426 -12.36 14.73 0.00
CA ALA A 426 -13.71 14.17 0.00
C ALA A 426 -13.70 12.65 0.28
N LEU A 427 -13.22 12.26 1.47
CA LEU A 427 -13.18 10.87 1.93
C LEU A 427 -14.55 10.42 2.47
N ASN A 428 -14.79 9.11 2.50
CA ASN A 428 -16.00 8.58 3.11
C ASN A 428 -15.93 8.63 4.65
N THR A 429 -17.09 8.59 5.32
CA THR A 429 -17.18 8.59 6.79
C THR A 429 -16.36 7.48 7.44
N ALA A 430 -16.33 6.28 6.84
CA ALA A 430 -15.54 5.17 7.36
C ALA A 430 -14.02 5.45 7.27
N GLN A 431 -13.55 6.14 6.23
CA GLN A 431 -12.14 6.51 6.04
C GLN A 431 -11.73 7.59 7.05
N PHE A 432 -12.58 8.58 7.34
CA PHE A 432 -12.30 9.55 8.41
C PHE A 432 -12.20 8.87 9.79
N ALA A 433 -13.12 7.95 10.08
CA ALA A 433 -13.05 7.13 11.31
C ALA A 433 -11.79 6.26 11.34
N MET A 434 -11.40 5.65 10.21
CA MET A 434 -10.17 4.88 10.08
C MET A 434 -8.92 5.73 10.33
N ILE A 435 -8.88 6.97 9.81
CA ILE A 435 -7.77 7.90 10.03
C ILE A 435 -7.62 8.16 11.53
N LYS A 436 -8.71 8.56 12.19
CA LYS A 436 -8.70 8.83 13.64
C LYS A 436 -8.19 7.62 14.41
N ALA A 437 -8.79 6.45 14.18
CA ALA A 437 -8.44 5.23 14.89
C ALA A 437 -6.98 4.80 14.67
N LEU A 438 -6.43 5.02 13.47
CA LEU A 438 -5.04 4.69 13.18
C LEU A 438 -4.06 5.72 13.75
N ASP A 439 -4.44 6.99 13.78
CA ASP A 439 -3.64 8.06 14.38
C ASP A 439 -3.58 7.94 15.90
N ASP A 440 -4.69 7.53 16.53
CA ASP A 440 -4.78 7.27 17.98
C ASP A 440 -3.81 6.16 18.42
N VAL A 441 -3.45 5.23 17.52
CA VAL A 441 -2.46 4.18 17.81
C VAL A 441 -1.02 4.74 17.76
N GLY A 442 -0.80 5.91 17.16
CA GLY A 442 0.49 6.61 17.16
C GLY A 442 1.47 6.05 16.13
N PHE A 443 1.17 6.19 14.84
CA PHE A 443 2.12 5.97 13.76
C PHE A 443 3.05 7.16 13.60
N LYS A 444 4.35 6.89 13.45
CA LYS A 444 5.31 7.86 12.91
C LYS A 444 5.29 7.78 11.39
N LYS A 445 4.97 8.89 10.73
CA LYS A 445 4.69 8.94 9.29
C LYS A 445 5.81 9.65 8.55
N TYR A 446 6.47 8.97 7.62
CA TYR A 446 7.55 9.53 6.83
C TYR A 446 7.13 9.71 5.38
N PRO A 447 6.90 10.95 4.92
CA PRO A 447 6.72 11.24 3.52
C PRO A 447 8.07 11.10 2.78
N VAL A 448 8.04 10.48 1.61
CA VAL A 448 9.21 10.15 0.79
C VAL A 448 9.05 10.72 -0.61
N TYR A 449 10.07 11.43 -1.07
CA TYR A 449 10.18 11.94 -2.41
C TYR A 449 11.27 11.20 -3.20
N ILE A 450 10.84 10.22 -4.02
CA ILE A 450 11.70 9.58 -5.02
C ILE A 450 11.72 10.45 -6.29
N HIS A 451 12.89 10.98 -6.62
CA HIS A 451 13.13 11.89 -7.74
C HIS A 451 13.50 11.13 -9.02
N LYS A 452 14.31 10.07 -8.86
CA LYS A 452 14.92 9.36 -10.00
C LYS A 452 13.99 8.35 -10.69
N SER A 453 12.80 8.12 -10.14
CA SER A 453 11.85 7.16 -10.71
C SER A 453 10.42 7.66 -10.72
N THR A 454 9.75 7.44 -11.84
CA THR A 454 8.30 7.65 -11.99
C THR A 454 7.46 6.48 -11.47
N HIS A 455 8.10 5.45 -10.92
CA HIS A 455 7.46 4.28 -10.32
C HIS A 455 7.95 4.15 -8.88
N SER A 456 7.59 5.17 -8.07
CA SER A 456 8.08 5.33 -6.70
C SER A 456 7.59 4.22 -5.78
N HIS A 457 6.43 3.61 -6.07
CA HIS A 457 5.85 2.49 -5.33
C HIS A 457 6.85 1.35 -5.12
N ALA A 458 7.48 0.88 -6.20
CA ALA A 458 8.49 -0.17 -6.09
C ALA A 458 9.90 0.35 -5.81
N ALA A 459 10.17 1.63 -6.10
CA ALA A 459 11.47 2.23 -5.85
C ALA A 459 11.76 2.33 -4.35
N ILE A 460 10.76 2.64 -3.53
CA ILE A 460 10.92 2.88 -2.08
C ILE A 460 11.54 1.69 -1.33
N ILE A 461 11.28 0.46 -1.78
CA ILE A 461 11.84 -0.78 -1.21
C ILE A 461 12.97 -1.39 -2.05
N VAL A 462 13.38 -0.70 -3.13
CA VAL A 462 14.38 -1.21 -4.09
C VAL A 462 13.98 -2.58 -4.66
N ARG A 463 12.73 -2.70 -5.11
CA ARG A 463 12.16 -3.97 -5.63
C ARG A 463 13.01 -4.59 -6.74
N ILE A 464 13.68 -3.75 -7.53
CA ILE A 464 14.56 -4.13 -8.64
C ILE A 464 15.88 -3.36 -8.47
N PRO A 465 17.05 -4.03 -8.53
CA PRO A 465 18.35 -3.38 -8.38
C PRO A 465 18.73 -2.61 -9.65
N LYS A 466 18.15 -1.42 -9.84
CA LYS A 466 18.45 -0.52 -10.96
C LYS A 466 18.84 0.88 -10.47
N PRO A 467 19.63 1.66 -11.24
CA PRO A 467 20.08 2.99 -10.83
C PRO A 467 18.96 3.97 -10.47
N ALA A 468 17.78 3.81 -11.10
CA ALA A 468 16.61 4.64 -10.80
C ALA A 468 16.03 4.41 -9.39
N PHE A 469 16.35 3.29 -8.74
CA PHE A 469 15.85 2.92 -7.40
C PHE A 469 16.87 3.18 -6.29
N GLU A 470 18.01 3.81 -6.59
CA GLU A 470 19.07 4.13 -5.61
C GLU A 470 18.53 4.94 -4.41
N GLU A 471 17.56 5.83 -4.62
CA GLU A 471 16.97 6.64 -3.54
C GLU A 471 16.18 5.81 -2.53
N GLY A 472 15.61 4.66 -2.94
CA GLY A 472 14.99 3.71 -2.02
C GLY A 472 15.99 3.09 -1.04
N LYS A 473 17.27 3.00 -1.42
CA LYS A 473 18.32 2.55 -0.49
C LYS A 473 18.46 3.52 0.68
N LEU A 474 18.29 4.83 0.42
CA LEU A 474 18.35 5.87 1.45
C LEU A 474 17.17 5.75 2.44
N VAL A 475 15.99 5.39 1.93
CA VAL A 475 14.78 5.11 2.75
C VAL A 475 15.01 3.92 3.67
N VAL A 476 15.49 2.79 3.12
CA VAL A 476 15.78 1.59 3.92
C VAL A 476 16.91 1.85 4.92
N LYS A 477 17.92 2.64 4.54
CA LYS A 477 18.99 3.07 5.44
C LYS A 477 18.44 3.88 6.62
N HIS A 478 17.62 4.90 6.36
CA HIS A 478 16.98 5.69 7.40
C HIS A 478 16.15 4.83 8.35
N TRP A 479 15.34 3.92 7.80
CA TRP A 479 14.53 3.00 8.59
C TRP A 479 15.39 2.14 9.52
N LEU A 480 16.45 1.52 9.00
CA LEU A 480 17.36 0.70 9.80
C LEU A 480 18.13 1.48 10.87
N GLU A 481 18.46 2.74 10.61
CA GLU A 481 19.27 3.57 11.51
C GLU A 481 18.45 4.26 12.60
N ASN A 482 17.20 4.65 12.32
CA ASN A 482 16.43 5.53 13.21
C ASN A 482 15.13 4.92 13.74
N GLU A 483 14.57 3.92 13.06
CA GLU A 483 13.19 3.47 13.30
C GLU A 483 13.06 1.97 13.59
N PHE A 484 14.03 1.16 13.18
CA PHE A 484 14.04 -0.28 13.42
C PHE A 484 14.84 -0.61 14.68
N HIS A 485 14.16 -1.13 15.69
CA HIS A 485 14.75 -1.48 16.98
C HIS A 485 14.82 -2.99 17.16
N ILE A 486 15.88 -3.52 17.78
CA ILE A 486 15.98 -4.93 18.12
C ILE A 486 15.67 -5.20 19.57
#